data_AF-A0A4S0RNB3-F1
#
_entry.id   AF-A0A4S0RNB3-F1
#
_cell.length_a   1.000
_cell.length_b   1.000
_cell.length_c   1.000
_cell.angle_alpha   90.00
_cell.angle_beta   90.00
_cell.angle_gamma   90.00
#
_symmetry.space_group_name_H-M   'P 1'
#
loop_
_entity.id
_entity.type
_entity.pdbx_description
1 polymer ?
#
loop_
_entity_poly.entity_id
_entity_poly.type
_entity_poly.pdbx_seq_one_letter_code
_entity_poly.pdbx_strand_id
1 'polypeptide(L)'
;MRRSAAASAASKRASGHSSTAVQMYLALLEELDRRRRHNLLAAYKPYERQAEFHAAGATNRERLFMAGNQLGKTRAGGAEWAMHLTGRYPDWWAGKVFDAPVRLWAAGVTGEGTRD
;
A
#
# COMPACT_ATOMS: atom_id res chain seq x y z
N MET A 1 -45.35 -53.78 -33.03
CA MET A 1 -44.58 -53.65 -31.78
C MET A 1 -43.37 -52.75 -32.05
N ARG A 2 -43.18 -51.79 -31.13
CA ARG A 2 -42.23 -50.66 -31.01
C ARG A 2 -41.01 -50.54 -31.94
N ARG A 3 -40.91 -49.37 -32.60
CA ARG A 3 -39.68 -48.78 -33.15
C ARG A 3 -38.77 -48.35 -31.99
N SER A 4 -37.51 -48.78 -31.98
CA SER A 4 -36.47 -48.32 -31.04
C SER A 4 -35.80 -47.08 -31.61
N ALA A 5 -35.99 -45.93 -30.98
CA ALA A 5 -35.23 -44.71 -31.26
C ALA A 5 -33.99 -44.69 -30.35
N ALA A 6 -32.80 -44.63 -30.95
CA ALA A 6 -31.56 -44.39 -30.22
C ALA A 6 -31.56 -42.92 -29.74
N ALA A 7 -31.56 -42.72 -28.42
CA ALA A 7 -31.41 -41.39 -27.83
C ALA A 7 -29.95 -40.94 -27.95
N SER A 8 -29.70 -39.93 -28.79
CA SER A 8 -28.41 -39.24 -28.86
C SER A 8 -28.21 -38.42 -27.59
N ALA A 9 -27.21 -38.78 -26.78
CA ALA A 9 -26.82 -37.99 -25.62
C ALA A 9 -26.15 -36.67 -26.09
N ALA A 10 -26.72 -35.53 -25.68
CA ALA A 10 -26.12 -34.22 -25.92
C ALA A 10 -24.80 -34.09 -25.14
N SER A 11 -23.69 -33.97 -25.85
CA SER A 11 -22.39 -33.62 -25.29
C SER A 11 -22.47 -32.21 -24.67
N LYS A 12 -22.45 -32.13 -23.33
CA LYS A 12 -22.21 -30.87 -22.63
C LYS A 12 -20.76 -30.48 -22.88
N ARG A 13 -20.53 -29.54 -23.81
CA ARG A 13 -19.23 -28.86 -23.91
C ARG A 13 -18.98 -28.12 -22.60
N ALA A 14 -18.04 -28.62 -21.80
CA ALA A 14 -17.54 -27.91 -20.64
C ALA A 14 -16.96 -26.57 -21.11
N SER A 15 -17.45 -25.48 -20.54
CA SER A 15 -17.01 -24.11 -20.80
C SER A 15 -15.60 -23.88 -20.23
N GLY A 16 -14.58 -24.40 -20.90
CA GLY A 16 -13.17 -24.28 -20.50
C GLY A 16 -12.61 -22.85 -20.49
N HIS A 17 -13.36 -21.87 -21.01
CA HIS A 17 -12.94 -20.46 -21.06
C HIS A 17 -13.18 -19.69 -19.74
N SER A 18 -14.09 -20.16 -18.87
CA SER A 18 -14.38 -19.49 -17.60
C SER A 18 -13.29 -19.73 -16.55
N SER A 19 -12.60 -20.88 -16.63
CA SER A 19 -11.57 -21.25 -15.66
C SER A 19 -10.33 -20.38 -15.79
N THR A 20 -9.81 -20.16 -17.00
CA THR A 20 -8.63 -19.33 -17.23
C THR A 20 -8.89 -17.85 -16.93
N ALA A 21 -10.06 -17.32 -17.30
CA ALA A 21 -10.43 -15.94 -16.98
C ALA A 21 -10.52 -15.69 -15.46
N VAL A 22 -11.10 -16.64 -14.71
CA VAL A 22 -11.16 -16.57 -13.24
C VAL A 22 -9.76 -16.67 -12.63
N GLN A 23 -8.90 -17.57 -13.12
CA GLN A 23 -7.52 -17.69 -12.63
C GLN A 23 -6.69 -16.42 -12.90
N MET A 24 -6.81 -15.84 -14.09
CA MET A 24 -6.16 -14.57 -14.42
C MET A 24 -6.66 -13.42 -13.54
N TYR A 25 -7.97 -13.36 -13.28
CA TYR A 25 -8.55 -12.35 -12.41
C TYR A 25 -8.02 -12.46 -10.98
N LEU A 26 -7.93 -13.68 -10.42
CA LEU A 26 -7.37 -13.93 -9.09
C LEU A 26 -5.89 -13.52 -9.01
N ALA A 27 -5.09 -13.90 -10.02
CA ALA A 27 -3.68 -13.49 -10.10
C ALA A 27 -3.51 -11.97 -10.15
N LEU A 28 -4.41 -11.25 -10.86
CA LEU A 28 -4.39 -9.80 -10.90
C LEU A 28 -4.74 -9.17 -9.54
N LEU A 29 -5.72 -9.74 -8.82
CA LEU A 29 -6.06 -9.27 -7.47
C LEU A 29 -4.90 -9.49 -6.49
N GLU A 30 -4.23 -10.63 -6.57
CA GLU A 30 -3.05 -10.94 -5.75
C GLU A 30 -1.90 -9.96 -6.04
N GLU A 31 -1.63 -9.68 -7.32
CA GLU A 31 -0.61 -8.72 -7.70
C GLU A 31 -0.94 -7.29 -7.26
N LEU A 32 -2.21 -6.88 -7.35
CA LEU A 32 -2.67 -5.59 -6.83
C LEU A 32 -2.48 -5.50 -5.31
N ASP A 33 -2.85 -6.54 -4.57
CA ASP A 33 -2.64 -6.59 -3.12
C ASP A 33 -1.15 -6.53 -2.76
N ARG A 34 -0.32 -7.30 -3.46
CA ARG A 34 1.15 -7.26 -3.30
C ARG A 34 1.68 -5.85 -3.51
N ARG A 35 1.32 -5.16 -4.60
CA ARG A 35 1.77 -3.78 -4.86
C ARG A 35 1.32 -2.81 -3.78
N ARG A 36 0.07 -2.93 -3.31
CA ARG A 36 -0.48 -2.09 -2.24
C ARG A 36 0.28 -2.26 -0.94
N ARG A 37 0.62 -3.50 -0.56
CA ARG A 37 1.37 -3.79 0.68
C ARG A 37 2.82 -3.31 0.65
N HIS A 38 3.46 -3.34 -0.51
CA HIS A 38 4.90 -2.99 -0.62
C HIS A 38 5.15 -1.51 -0.95
N ASN A 39 4.16 -0.79 -1.49
CA ASN A 39 4.30 0.63 -1.83
C ASN A 39 3.28 1.49 -1.09
N LEU A 40 3.34 1.42 0.25
CA LEU A 40 2.45 2.18 1.14
C LEU A 40 2.58 3.70 0.93
N LEU A 41 3.78 4.18 0.57
CA LEU A 41 4.01 5.61 0.33
C LEU A 41 3.16 6.13 -0.84
N ALA A 42 3.06 5.38 -1.94
CA ALA A 42 2.27 5.81 -3.10
C ALA A 42 0.76 5.92 -2.80
N ALA A 43 0.26 5.16 -1.82
CA ALA A 43 -1.13 5.21 -1.40
C ALA A 43 -1.37 6.14 -0.20
N TYR A 44 -0.32 6.74 0.37
CA TYR A 44 -0.43 7.55 1.57
C TYR A 44 -1.10 8.90 1.26
N LYS A 45 -2.20 9.18 1.98
CA LYS A 45 -2.85 10.48 2.00
C LYS A 45 -3.12 10.85 3.45
N PRO A 46 -2.49 11.92 3.98
CA PRO A 46 -2.73 12.34 5.34
C PRO A 46 -4.15 12.88 5.50
N TYR A 47 -4.72 12.70 6.68
CA TYR A 47 -5.85 13.52 7.10
C TYR A 47 -5.33 14.87 7.63
N GLU A 48 -6.23 15.82 7.88
CA GLU A 48 -5.90 17.21 8.21
C GLU A 48 -4.79 17.38 9.26
N ARG A 49 -4.90 16.76 10.45
CA ARG A 49 -3.87 16.93 11.50
C ARG A 49 -2.51 16.33 11.13
N GLN A 50 -2.50 15.27 10.32
CA GLN A 50 -1.23 14.73 9.81
C GLN A 50 -0.62 15.68 8.79
N ALA A 51 -1.43 16.28 7.91
CA ALA A 51 -0.98 17.27 6.94
C ALA A 51 -0.43 18.52 7.64
N GLU A 52 -1.09 19.00 8.69
CA GLU A 52 -0.60 20.09 9.56
C GLU A 52 0.76 19.75 10.18
N PHE A 53 0.89 18.54 10.73
CA PHE A 53 2.15 18.05 11.29
C PHE A 53 3.28 18.02 10.24
N HIS A 54 2.99 17.54 9.02
CA HIS A 54 3.97 17.53 7.93
C HIS A 54 4.37 18.94 7.50
N ALA A 55 3.39 19.82 7.28
CA ALA A 55 3.59 21.20 6.86
C ALA A 55 4.42 22.00 7.89
N ALA A 56 4.20 21.75 9.18
CA ALA A 56 4.99 22.38 10.24
C ALA A 56 6.50 22.11 10.12
N GLY A 57 6.92 21.03 9.46
CA GLY A 57 8.32 20.73 9.19
C GLY A 57 9.00 21.70 8.23
N ALA A 58 8.25 22.47 7.44
CA ALA A 58 8.84 23.46 6.53
C ALA A 58 9.54 24.60 7.27
N THR A 59 9.01 24.99 8.44
CA THR A 59 9.49 26.13 9.22
C THR A 59 10.11 25.73 10.56
N ASN A 60 9.81 24.54 11.08
CA ASN A 60 10.29 24.08 12.38
C ASN A 60 11.28 22.93 12.24
N ARG A 61 12.46 23.09 12.85
CA ARG A 61 13.49 22.04 12.90
C ARG A 61 13.05 20.84 13.73
N GLU A 62 12.31 21.08 14.80
CA GLU A 62 11.84 20.07 15.75
C GLU A 62 10.33 20.21 15.94
N ARG A 63 9.62 19.08 15.95
CA ARG A 63 8.15 19.04 16.13
C ARG A 63 7.70 17.68 16.65
N LEU A 64 6.57 17.68 17.35
CA LEU A 64 5.96 16.49 17.91
C LEU A 64 4.55 16.31 17.36
N PHE A 65 4.27 15.13 16.80
CA PHE A 65 2.90 14.77 16.45
C PHE A 65 2.14 14.27 17.69
N MET A 66 1.60 15.21 18.46
CA MET A 66 0.84 14.89 19.67
C MET A 66 -0.56 14.40 19.31
N ALA A 67 -0.77 13.09 19.39
CA ALA A 67 -2.05 12.46 19.06
C ALA A 67 -2.37 11.27 19.97
N GLY A 68 -3.65 11.03 20.20
CA GLY A 68 -4.17 9.88 20.94
C GLY A 68 -3.85 8.52 20.30
N ASN A 69 -4.28 7.44 20.96
CA ASN A 69 -4.05 6.08 20.49
C ASN A 69 -4.78 5.80 19.17
N GLN A 70 -4.14 5.02 18.30
CA GLN A 70 -4.69 4.60 17.00
C GLN A 70 -4.98 5.74 16.00
N LEU A 71 -4.53 6.97 16.26
CA LEU A 71 -4.67 8.11 15.33
C LEU A 71 -3.60 8.16 14.22
N GLY A 72 -3.03 7.02 13.86
CA GLY A 72 -2.11 6.91 12.73
C GLY A 72 -0.74 7.57 12.91
N LYS A 73 -0.25 7.76 14.15
CA LYS A 73 1.09 8.31 14.44
C LYS A 73 2.21 7.60 13.66
N THR A 74 2.20 6.26 13.69
CA THR A 74 3.16 5.42 12.98
C THR A 74 3.11 5.61 11.48
N ARG A 75 1.89 5.72 10.91
CA ARG A 75 1.73 5.93 9.46
C ARG A 75 2.24 7.30 9.03
N ALA A 76 1.93 8.35 9.78
CA ALA A 76 2.39 9.70 9.48
C ALA A 76 3.93 9.79 9.52
N GLY A 77 4.54 9.37 10.64
CA GLY A 77 5.99 9.40 10.78
C GLY A 77 6.70 8.54 9.72
N GLY A 78 6.21 7.32 9.49
CA GLY A 78 6.79 6.42 8.49
C GLY A 78 6.67 6.94 7.05
N ALA A 79 5.53 7.53 6.69
CA ALA A 79 5.35 8.11 5.37
C ALA A 79 6.27 9.31 5.13
N GLU A 80 6.36 10.23 6.09
CA GLU A 80 7.28 11.36 6.02
C GLU A 80 8.74 10.92 5.89
N TRP A 81 9.16 9.95 6.71
CA TRP A 81 10.53 9.40 6.64
C TRP A 81 10.81 8.76 5.28
N ALA A 82 9.84 8.02 4.73
CA ALA A 82 9.97 7.44 3.40
C ALA A 82 10.08 8.52 2.30
N MET A 83 9.34 9.63 2.41
CA MET A 83 9.48 10.77 1.49
C MET A 83 10.88 11.37 1.56
N HIS A 84 11.39 11.60 2.77
CA HIS A 84 12.73 12.16 2.98
C HIS A 84 13.85 11.22 2.48
N LEU A 85 13.75 9.92 2.75
CA LEU A 85 14.73 8.94 2.31
C LEU A 85 14.76 8.75 0.80
N THR A 86 13.59 8.82 0.15
CA THR A 86 13.48 8.53 -1.29
C THR A 86 13.48 9.78 -2.18
N GLY A 87 13.33 10.97 -1.58
CA GLY A 87 13.09 12.21 -2.31
C GLY A 87 11.73 12.27 -3.04
N ARG A 88 10.84 11.29 -2.81
CA ARG A 88 9.53 11.21 -3.48
C ARG A 88 8.50 12.01 -2.69
N TYR A 89 8.43 13.29 -2.99
CA TYR A 89 7.43 14.18 -2.41
C TYR A 89 6.19 14.25 -3.32
N PRO A 90 4.99 13.90 -2.82
CA PRO A 90 3.76 14.03 -3.61
C PRO A 90 3.37 15.51 -3.76
N ASP A 91 2.55 15.83 -4.77
CA ASP A 91 2.18 17.21 -5.11
C ASP A 91 1.51 18.00 -3.98
N TRP A 92 0.86 17.31 -3.03
CA TRP A 92 0.23 17.94 -1.86
C TRP A 92 1.23 18.26 -0.74
N TRP A 93 2.48 17.82 -0.84
CA TRP A 93 3.48 17.96 0.22
C TRP A 93 3.85 19.43 0.46
N ALA A 94 3.61 19.89 1.69
CA ALA A 94 3.91 21.26 2.12
C ALA A 94 4.98 21.32 3.23
N GLY A 95 5.62 20.20 3.56
CA GLY A 95 6.64 20.11 4.61
C GLY A 95 8.05 20.35 4.09
N LYS A 96 9.06 19.96 4.89
CA LYS A 96 10.47 20.08 4.49
C LYS A 96 10.77 19.20 3.27
N VAL A 97 11.41 19.80 2.27
CA VAL A 97 12.02 19.08 1.14
C VAL A 97 13.54 19.07 1.34
N PHE A 98 14.14 17.92 1.09
CA PHE A 98 15.59 17.76 1.02
C PHE A 98 15.97 17.51 -0.43
N ASP A 99 16.84 18.37 -0.96
CA ASP A 99 17.36 18.37 -2.34
C ASP A 99 18.67 17.57 -2.48
N ALA A 100 19.17 17.02 -1.37
CA ALA A 100 20.35 16.18 -1.30
C ALA A 100 20.08 14.94 -0.45
N PRO A 101 20.87 13.85 -0.61
CA PRO A 101 20.77 12.66 0.22
C PRO A 101 20.83 12.99 1.72
N VAL A 102 19.91 12.39 2.47
CA VAL A 102 19.76 12.59 3.92
C VAL A 102 20.29 11.41 4.72
N ARG A 103 20.64 11.65 5.98
CA ARG A 103 20.96 10.62 6.97
C ARG A 103 19.82 10.54 7.99
N LEU A 104 19.14 9.39 8.05
CA LEU A 104 18.13 9.08 9.06
C LEU A 104 18.64 7.97 9.97
N TRP A 105 18.30 8.03 11.25
CA TRP A 105 18.73 7.05 12.25
C TRP A 105 17.51 6.31 12.76
N ALA A 106 17.51 4.98 12.67
CA ALA A 106 16.53 4.15 13.38
C ALA A 106 17.08 3.87 14.78
N ALA A 107 16.27 4.11 15.81
CA ALA A 107 16.64 3.86 17.19
C ALA A 107 15.47 3.21 17.94
N GLY A 108 15.80 2.21 18.74
CA GLY A 108 14.90 1.52 19.65
C GLY A 108 15.64 1.14 20.93
N VAL A 109 14.92 0.57 21.90
CA VAL A 109 15.49 0.20 23.20
C VAL A 109 16.55 -0.89 23.05
N THR A 110 16.35 -1.82 22.13
CA THR A 110 17.28 -2.91 21.81
C THR A 110 17.66 -2.88 20.34
N GLY A 111 18.87 -3.37 20.03
CA GLY A 111 19.33 -3.50 18.65
C GLY A 111 18.48 -4.50 17.85
N GLU A 112 18.01 -5.57 18.50
CA GLU A 112 17.12 -6.58 17.91
C GLU A 112 15.82 -5.93 17.43
N GLY A 113 15.08 -5.25 18.31
CA GLY A 113 13.80 -4.61 17.94
C GLY A 113 13.92 -3.36 17.04
N THR A 114 15.15 -2.92 16.72
CA THR A 114 15.39 -1.85 15.74
C THR A 114 15.75 -2.41 14.37
N ARG A 115 16.35 -3.61 14.32
CA ARG A 115 16.83 -4.26 13.10
C ARG A 115 15.81 -5.24 12.52
N ASP A 116 15.11 -5.94 13.40
CA ASP A 116 14.19 -7.04 13.11
C ASP A 116 12.73 -6.61 13.31
#